data_AF-H9B9P7-F1
#
_entry.id   AF-H9B9P7-F1
#
_cell.length_a   1.000
_cell.length_b   1.000
_cell.length_c   1.000
_cell.angle_alpha   90.00
_cell.angle_beta   90.00
_cell.angle_gamma   90.00
#
_symmetry.space_group_name_H-M   'P 1'
#
loop_
_entity.id
_entity.type
_entity.pdbx_description
1 polymer ?
#
loop_
_entity_poly.entity_id
_entity_poly.type
_entity_poly.pdbx_seq_one_letter_code
_entity_poly.pdbx_strand_id
1 'polypeptide(L)'
;MTKQEMVQMYQRNIEELTAQNPHAEDPRLLQANQGSACALRYTMFCRCARELGEENPRCKYQYYRAQIACTAEQMDDWNEHRSRGTCMFDIMPERSTKHLRQ
;
A
#
# COMPACT_ATOMS: atom_id res chain seq x y z
N MET A 1 2.28 -24.78 -18.71
CA MET A 1 1.90 -24.19 -17.41
C MET A 1 0.43 -24.50 -17.18
N THR A 2 0.15 -25.34 -16.19
CA THR A 2 -1.19 -25.84 -15.87
C THR A 2 -1.98 -24.79 -15.09
N LYS A 3 -3.33 -24.88 -15.13
CA LYS A 3 -4.22 -23.95 -14.43
C LYS A 3 -3.97 -23.92 -12.91
N GLN A 4 -3.52 -25.04 -12.33
CA GLN A 4 -3.12 -25.16 -10.92
C GLN A 4 -1.81 -24.43 -10.62
N GLU A 5 -0.81 -24.49 -11.49
CA GLU A 5 0.45 -23.74 -11.34
C GLU A 5 0.22 -22.23 -11.40
N MET A 6 -0.69 -21.77 -12.27
CA MET A 6 -1.14 -20.37 -12.31
C MET A 6 -1.78 -19.97 -10.98
N VAL A 7 -2.77 -20.73 -10.48
CA VAL A 7 -3.41 -20.42 -9.19
C VAL A 7 -2.37 -20.36 -8.07
N GLN A 8 -1.44 -21.30 -8.00
CA GLN A 8 -0.37 -21.30 -6.98
C GLN A 8 0.61 -20.12 -7.12
N MET A 9 0.92 -19.67 -8.34
CA MET A 9 1.75 -18.48 -8.58
C MET A 9 1.06 -17.21 -8.07
N TYR A 10 -0.23 -17.03 -8.37
CA TYR A 10 -1.02 -15.89 -7.88
C TYR A 10 -1.32 -15.98 -6.37
N GLN A 11 -1.34 -17.20 -5.81
CA GLN A 11 -1.53 -17.44 -4.37
C GLN A 11 -0.31 -17.02 -3.52
N ARG A 12 0.89 -16.89 -4.10
CA ARG A 12 2.12 -16.78 -3.30
C ARG A 12 2.31 -15.44 -2.59
N ASN A 13 1.83 -14.31 -3.14
CA ASN A 13 1.81 -13.04 -2.41
C ASN A 13 0.96 -11.95 -3.11
N ILE A 14 -0.22 -11.62 -2.58
CA ILE A 14 -1.09 -10.55 -3.13
C ILE A 14 -0.37 -9.19 -3.18
N GLU A 15 0.54 -8.92 -2.24
CA GLU A 15 1.34 -7.69 -2.27
C GLU A 15 2.36 -7.70 -3.43
N GLU A 16 2.89 -8.86 -3.83
CA GLU A 16 3.75 -8.97 -5.02
C GLU A 16 2.95 -8.78 -6.31
N LEU A 17 1.75 -9.35 -6.36
CA LEU A 17 0.83 -9.16 -7.49
C LEU A 17 0.44 -7.70 -7.67
N THR A 18 0.06 -7.02 -6.58
CA THR A 18 -0.31 -5.59 -6.59
C THR A 18 0.89 -4.66 -6.78
N ALA A 19 2.11 -5.13 -6.49
CA ALA A 19 3.36 -4.44 -6.80
C ALA A 19 3.74 -4.55 -8.28
N GLN A 20 3.57 -5.73 -8.90
CA GLN A 20 3.80 -5.97 -10.33
C GLN A 20 2.69 -5.36 -11.20
N ASN A 21 1.48 -5.26 -10.65
CA ASN A 21 0.32 -4.67 -11.32
C ASN A 21 -0.10 -3.38 -10.59
N PRO A 22 0.73 -2.33 -10.66
CA PRO A 22 0.48 -1.11 -9.92
C PRO A 22 -0.77 -0.37 -10.46
N HIS A 23 -1.32 -0.72 -11.62
CA HIS A 23 -2.58 -0.13 -12.10
C HIS A 23 -3.84 -0.84 -11.60
N ALA A 24 -3.71 -2.04 -11.02
CA ALA A 24 -4.85 -2.83 -10.57
C ALA A 24 -5.23 -2.51 -9.12
N GLU A 25 -6.54 -2.52 -8.84
CA GLU A 25 -7.05 -2.47 -7.47
C GLU A 25 -6.75 -3.77 -6.72
N ASP A 26 -6.55 -3.70 -5.40
CA ASP A 26 -6.33 -4.91 -4.62
C ASP A 26 -7.62 -5.77 -4.68
N PRO A 27 -7.55 -7.04 -5.14
CA PRO A 27 -8.74 -7.89 -5.23
C PRO A 27 -9.45 -8.13 -3.89
N ARG A 28 -8.78 -7.85 -2.76
CA ARG A 28 -9.39 -7.90 -1.41
C ARG A 28 -10.31 -6.72 -1.12
N LEU A 29 -10.24 -5.66 -1.92
CA LEU A 29 -10.93 -4.39 -1.71
C LEU A 29 -12.01 -4.12 -2.77
N LEU A 30 -12.52 -5.17 -3.43
CA LEU A 30 -13.61 -5.08 -4.42
C LEU A 30 -14.98 -4.72 -3.81
N GLN A 31 -15.04 -4.45 -2.51
CA GLN A 31 -16.26 -4.09 -1.81
C GLN A 31 -16.56 -2.58 -1.98
N ALA A 32 -17.82 -2.18 -1.86
CA ALA A 32 -18.23 -0.78 -2.01
C ALA A 32 -17.60 0.16 -0.97
N ASN A 33 -17.21 -0.36 0.21
CA ASN A 33 -16.53 0.41 1.24
C ASN A 33 -15.08 0.73 0.83
N GLN A 34 -14.85 1.94 0.32
CA GLN A 34 -13.54 2.42 -0.13
C GLN A 34 -12.64 2.93 1.01
N GLY A 35 -13.14 3.05 2.25
CA GLY A 35 -12.36 3.59 3.37
C GLY A 35 -11.11 2.75 3.67
N SER A 36 -11.24 1.42 3.62
CA SER A 36 -10.11 0.50 3.75
C SER A 36 -9.12 0.57 2.58
N ALA A 37 -9.59 0.97 1.39
CA ALA A 37 -8.72 1.14 0.23
C ALA A 37 -7.80 2.34 0.40
N CYS A 38 -8.34 3.48 0.83
CA CYS A 38 -7.55 4.67 1.14
C CYS A 38 -6.40 4.37 2.12
N ALA A 39 -6.73 3.81 3.29
CA ALA A 39 -5.73 3.50 4.32
C ALA A 39 -4.66 2.50 3.83
N LEU A 40 -5.05 1.49 3.05
CA LEU A 40 -4.10 0.54 2.47
C LEU A 40 -3.17 1.22 1.44
N ARG A 41 -3.73 2.02 0.52
CA ARG A 41 -2.92 2.70 -0.50
C ARG A 41 -1.93 3.67 0.13
N TYR A 42 -2.36 4.44 1.13
CA TYR A 42 -1.48 5.36 1.83
C TYR A 42 -0.39 4.64 2.64
N THR A 43 -0.73 3.51 3.28
CA THR A 43 0.26 2.62 3.91
C THR A 43 1.33 2.17 2.93
N MET A 44 0.94 1.75 1.73
CA MET A 44 1.88 1.28 0.71
C MET A 44 2.81 2.40 0.24
N PHE A 45 2.30 3.63 0.14
CA PHE A 45 3.14 4.81 -0.08
C PHE A 45 4.13 5.01 1.07
N CYS A 46 3.67 5.06 2.31
CA CYS A 46 4.53 5.30 3.48
C CYS A 46 5.69 4.30 3.56
N ARG A 47 5.36 3.03 3.34
CA ARG A 47 6.35 1.96 3.32
C ARG A 47 7.35 2.10 2.16
N CYS A 48 6.87 2.42 0.96
CA CYS A 48 7.74 2.67 -0.19
C CYS A 48 8.69 3.84 0.08
N ALA A 49 8.16 4.94 0.60
CA ALA A 49 8.92 6.14 0.95
C ALA A 49 10.04 5.82 1.96
N ARG A 50 9.76 4.99 2.96
CA ARG A 50 10.75 4.56 3.94
C ARG A 50 11.82 3.63 3.36
N GLU A 51 11.44 2.68 2.51
CA GLU A 51 12.36 1.69 1.92
C GLU A 51 13.22 2.25 0.78
N LEU A 52 12.66 3.15 -0.05
CA LEU A 52 13.27 3.59 -1.33
C LEU A 52 13.43 5.12 -1.46
N GLY A 53 12.88 5.90 -0.53
CA GLY A 53 12.81 7.36 -0.62
C GLY A 53 11.57 7.87 -1.37
N GLU A 54 11.03 9.02 -0.93
CA GLU A 54 9.83 9.64 -1.51
C GLU A 54 10.01 10.05 -2.98
N GLU A 55 11.23 10.44 -3.36
CA GLU A 55 11.54 10.85 -4.73
C GLU A 55 11.57 9.71 -5.74
N ASN A 56 11.56 8.45 -5.28
CA ASN A 56 11.57 7.29 -6.16
C ASN A 56 10.28 7.28 -7.03
N PRO A 57 10.38 7.12 -8.36
CA PRO A 57 9.19 7.09 -9.24
C PRO A 57 8.14 6.06 -8.81
N ARG A 58 8.57 4.94 -8.23
CA ARG A 58 7.67 3.91 -7.70
C ARG A 58 6.83 4.45 -6.54
N CYS A 59 7.42 5.23 -5.65
CA CYS A 59 6.75 5.79 -4.49
C CYS A 59 5.86 6.98 -4.84
N LYS A 60 6.28 7.82 -5.81
CA LYS A 60 5.41 8.85 -6.41
C LYS A 60 4.15 8.24 -7.01
N TYR A 61 4.29 7.10 -7.68
CA TYR A 61 3.13 6.38 -8.21
C TYR A 61 2.24 5.78 -7.10
N GLN A 62 2.81 5.26 -6.00
CA GLN A 62 2.01 4.83 -4.84
C GLN A 62 1.23 5.99 -4.22
N TYR A 63 1.86 7.16 -4.11
CA TYR A 63 1.23 8.38 -3.60
C TYR A 63 0.05 8.80 -4.48
N TYR A 64 0.23 8.81 -5.80
CA TYR A 64 -0.84 9.08 -6.76
C TYR A 64 -2.05 8.14 -6.59
N ARG A 65 -1.82 6.85 -6.35
CA ARG A 65 -2.92 5.91 -6.07
C ARG A 65 -3.63 6.20 -4.75
N ALA A 66 -2.90 6.63 -3.73
CA ALA A 66 -3.50 7.05 -2.47
C ALA A 66 -4.40 8.28 -2.70
N GLN A 67 -3.97 9.26 -3.51
CA GLN A 67 -4.78 10.43 -3.87
C GLN A 67 -6.06 10.08 -4.63
N ILE A 68 -6.07 9.01 -5.43
CA ILE A 68 -7.30 8.55 -6.11
C ILE A 68 -8.26 7.88 -5.11
N ALA A 69 -7.72 7.12 -4.15
CA ALA A 69 -8.52 6.33 -3.21
C ALA A 69 -9.02 7.13 -2.00
N CYS A 70 -8.30 8.18 -1.60
CA CYS A 70 -8.55 8.99 -0.42
C CYS A 70 -9.23 10.32 -0.75
N THR A 71 -9.92 10.90 0.23
CA THR A 71 -10.31 12.32 0.12
C THR A 71 -9.08 13.23 0.30
N ALA A 72 -9.15 14.46 -0.20
CA ALA A 72 -8.06 15.43 -0.02
C ALA A 72 -7.78 15.71 1.46
N GLU A 73 -8.82 15.85 2.29
CA GLU A 73 -8.71 16.05 3.74
C GLU A 73 -7.93 14.91 4.42
N GLN A 74 -8.24 13.65 4.09
CA GLN A 74 -7.51 12.50 4.64
C GLN A 74 -6.03 12.51 4.24
N MET A 75 -5.73 12.89 2.99
CA MET A 75 -4.35 12.99 2.52
C MET A 75 -3.59 14.08 3.26
N ASP A 76 -4.19 15.26 3.41
CA ASP A 76 -3.58 16.40 4.08
C ASP A 76 -3.31 16.10 5.56
N ASP A 77 -4.29 15.55 6.28
CA ASP A 77 -4.16 15.14 7.68
C ASP A 77 -3.02 14.13 7.86
N TRP A 78 -2.98 13.07 7.05
CA TRP A 78 -1.96 12.04 7.19
C TRP A 78 -0.57 12.52 6.79
N ASN A 79 -0.46 13.42 5.81
CA ASN A 79 0.79 14.07 5.43
C ASN A 79 1.30 15.00 6.53
N GLU A 80 0.41 15.76 7.18
CA GLU A 80 0.75 16.57 8.34
C GLU A 80 1.30 15.68 9.47
N HIS A 81 0.61 14.57 9.77
CA HIS A 81 1.10 13.58 10.72
C HIS A 81 2.46 12.97 10.32
N ARG A 82 2.71 12.72 9.02
CA ARG A 82 4.02 12.23 8.53
C ARG A 82 5.12 13.25 8.77
N SER A 83 4.88 14.52 8.42
CA SER A 83 5.87 15.60 8.63
C SER A 83 6.21 15.80 10.11
N ARG A 84 5.26 15.53 11.01
CA ARG A 84 5.44 15.54 12.47
C ARG A 84 6.05 14.26 13.05
N GLY A 85 6.22 13.21 12.24
CA GLY A 85 6.69 11.90 12.70
C GLY A 85 5.68 11.14 13.58
N THR A 86 4.39 11.48 13.50
CA THR A 86 3.31 10.87 14.30
C THR A 86 2.37 9.97 13.49
N CYS A 87 2.64 9.80 12.19
CA CYS A 87 1.80 9.02 11.30
C CYS A 87 1.87 7.52 11.61
N MET A 88 0.73 6.92 11.97
CA MET A 88 0.62 5.49 12.28
C MET A 88 1.06 4.57 11.12
N PHE A 89 0.94 5.05 9.87
CA PHE A 89 1.29 4.27 8.68
C PHE A 89 2.80 4.20 8.44
N ASP A 90 3.56 5.14 8.99
CA ASP A 90 5.02 5.21 8.85
C ASP A 90 5.77 4.35 9.89
N ILE A 91 5.09 4.07 11.01
CA ILE A 91 5.59 3.27 12.14
C ILE A 91 5.37 1.76 11.90
N MET A 92 4.70 1.39 10.80
CA MET A 92 4.38 -0.02 10.52
C MET A 92 5.65 -0.87 10.37
N PRO A 93 5.71 -2.07 10.99
CA PRO A 93 6.90 -2.92 10.92
C PRO A 93 7.25 -3.24 9.46
N GLU A 94 8.55 -3.37 9.17
CA GLU A 94 8.97 -3.89 7.87
C GLU A 94 8.35 -5.26 7.58
N ARG A 95 8.29 -5.66 6.30
CA ARG A 95 7.74 -6.97 5.89
C ARG A 95 8.33 -8.14 6.68
N SER A 96 9.62 -8.06 6.96
CA SER A 96 10.40 -9.02 7.74
C SER A 96 9.88 -9.22 9.16
N THR A 97 9.19 -8.22 9.71
CA THR A 97 8.75 -8.18 11.12
C THR A 97 7.24 -8.13 11.27
N LYS A 98 6.47 -8.13 10.16
CA LYS A 98 4.99 -8.09 10.15
C LYS A 98 4.35 -9.23 10.95
N HIS A 99 4.97 -10.41 10.98
CA HIS A 99 4.50 -11.59 11.71
C HIS A 99 5.05 -11.72 13.13
N LEU A 100 5.89 -10.79 13.57
CA LEU A 100 6.49 -10.79 14.92
C LEU A 100 5.66 -10.03 15.95
N ARG A 101 4.45 -9.55 15.59
CA ARG A 101 3.52 -8.99 16.55
C ARG A 101 2.82 -10.14 17.31
N GLN A 102 3.04 -10.16 18.62
CA GLN A 102 2.29 -10.98 19.58
C GLN A 102 0.86 -10.47 19.70
#